data_AF-A0A3S4NKY1-F1
#
_entry.id   AF-A0A3S4NKY1-F1
#
_cell.length_a   1.000
_cell.length_b   1.000
_cell.length_c   1.000
_cell.angle_alpha   90.00
_cell.angle_beta   90.00
_cell.angle_gamma   90.00
#
_symmetry.space_group_name_H-M   'P 1'
#
loop_
_entity.id
_entity.type
_entity.pdbx_description
1 polymer ?
#
loop_
_entity_poly.entity_id
_entity_poly.type
_entity_poly.pdbx_seq_one_letter_code
_entity_poly.pdbx_strand_id
1 'polypeptide(L)'
;MQGPFVTDAAPEFGHQLKLVPRDIYRVGIAALERWSKANQGKPFAELEPSAQDDILQRLEAGQIDLQDLPAKLLFGQLLQNTHEGFFSDPQHGGNRGLVGWKLVGFPGARADFMDWADRGEKYPFPPVAISGERG
;
A
#
# COMPACT_ATOMS: atom_id res chain seq x y z
N MET A 1 9.70 -16.78 -16.10
CA MET A 1 8.41 -17.47 -15.89
C MET A 1 7.63 -17.31 -17.19
N GLN A 2 7.22 -18.42 -17.83
CA GLN A 2 6.55 -18.40 -19.13
C GLN A 2 5.16 -19.01 -18.91
N GLY A 3 4.14 -18.16 -18.96
CA GLY A 3 2.74 -18.54 -18.81
C GLY A 3 1.88 -17.67 -19.74
N PRO A 4 0.63 -18.06 -20.02
CA PRO A 4 -0.27 -17.18 -20.73
C PRO A 4 -0.55 -15.95 -19.87
N PHE A 5 -0.21 -14.76 -20.38
CA PHE A 5 -0.52 -13.48 -19.74
C PHE A 5 -1.75 -12.91 -20.46
N VAL A 6 -2.93 -13.11 -19.87
CA VAL A 6 -4.23 -12.70 -20.46
C VAL A 6 -4.57 -11.30 -19.98
N THR A 7 -4.07 -10.29 -20.68
CA THR A 7 -4.15 -8.88 -20.25
C THR A 7 -5.57 -8.30 -20.28
N ASP A 8 -6.50 -8.99 -20.94
CA ASP A 8 -7.92 -8.66 -21.08
C ASP A 8 -8.84 -9.54 -20.22
N ALA A 9 -8.28 -10.29 -19.27
CA ALA A 9 -9.06 -11.07 -18.31
C ALA A 9 -9.99 -10.17 -17.48
N ALA A 10 -11.10 -10.75 -17.03
CA ALA A 10 -12.04 -10.03 -16.18
C ALA A 10 -11.38 -9.58 -14.85
N PRO A 11 -11.74 -8.40 -14.31
CA PRO A 11 -11.08 -7.81 -13.15
C PRO A 11 -11.03 -8.72 -11.91
N GLU A 12 -12.02 -9.59 -11.72
CA GLU A 12 -12.12 -10.55 -10.62
C GLU A 12 -10.96 -11.57 -10.57
N PHE A 13 -10.23 -11.77 -11.67
CA PHE A 13 -9.05 -12.64 -11.70
C PHE A 13 -7.75 -11.93 -11.30
N GLY A 14 -7.81 -10.62 -11.05
CA GLY A 14 -6.62 -9.80 -10.83
C GLY A 14 -5.79 -9.60 -12.10
N HIS A 15 -4.71 -8.82 -12.00
CA HIS A 15 -3.86 -8.57 -13.16
C HIS A 15 -3.11 -9.82 -13.60
N GLN A 16 -3.11 -10.11 -14.90
CA GLN A 16 -2.41 -11.27 -15.45
C GLN A 16 -1.03 -10.90 -16.02
N LEU A 17 -0.43 -9.80 -15.57
CA LEU A 17 0.93 -9.44 -15.96
C LEU A 17 1.98 -10.38 -15.36
N LYS A 18 3.10 -10.55 -16.07
CA LYS A 18 4.28 -11.31 -15.61
C LYS A 18 5.03 -10.70 -14.43
N LEU A 19 4.63 -9.50 -14.00
CA LEU A 19 5.34 -8.69 -13.03
C LEU A 19 4.99 -9.15 -11.61
N VAL A 20 6.02 -9.49 -10.84
CA VAL A 20 5.87 -9.65 -9.38
C VAL A 20 5.79 -8.28 -8.70
N PRO A 21 5.28 -8.17 -7.45
CA PRO A 21 5.12 -6.87 -6.78
C PRO A 21 6.38 -5.99 -6.78
N ARG A 22 7.56 -6.59 -6.56
CA ARG A 22 8.85 -5.87 -6.66
C ARG A 22 9.06 -5.22 -8.02
N ASP A 23 8.71 -5.91 -9.10
CA ASP A 23 8.93 -5.43 -10.46
C ASP A 23 7.89 -4.36 -10.82
N ILE A 24 6.65 -4.45 -10.31
CA ILE A 24 5.63 -3.39 -10.42
C ILE A 24 6.19 -2.07 -9.87
N TYR A 25 6.78 -2.07 -8.67
CA TYR A 25 7.39 -0.87 -8.11
C TYR A 25 8.57 -0.37 -8.94
N ARG A 26 9.50 -1.26 -9.32
CA ARG A 26 10.71 -0.84 -10.05
C ARG A 26 10.37 -0.21 -11.40
N VAL A 27 9.48 -0.85 -12.17
CA VAL A 27 9.03 -0.34 -13.46
C VAL A 27 8.17 0.91 -13.27
N GLY A 28 7.22 0.86 -12.34
CA GLY A 28 6.29 1.96 -12.08
C GLY A 28 6.95 3.24 -11.59
N ILE A 29 7.88 3.16 -10.64
CA ILE A 29 8.65 4.32 -10.17
C ILE A 29 9.48 4.90 -11.31
N ALA A 30 10.18 4.07 -12.08
CA ALA A 30 10.97 4.55 -13.21
C ALA A 30 10.10 5.20 -14.29
N ALA A 31 8.91 4.66 -14.56
CA ALA A 31 7.96 5.23 -15.51
C ALA A 31 7.38 6.56 -15.01
N LEU A 32 6.99 6.63 -13.73
CA LEU A 32 6.47 7.85 -13.13
C LEU A 32 7.52 8.96 -13.08
N GLU A 33 8.77 8.64 -12.76
CA GLU A 33 9.89 9.58 -12.82
C GLU A 33 10.08 10.19 -14.21
N ARG A 34 10.04 9.36 -15.27
CA ARG A 34 10.11 9.85 -16.65
C ARG A 34 8.92 10.72 -17.00
N TRP A 35 7.72 10.27 -16.66
CA TRP A 35 6.48 11.00 -16.93
C TRP A 35 6.47 12.36 -16.21
N SER A 36 6.85 12.39 -14.93
CA SER A 36 6.93 13.61 -14.13
C SER A 36 7.93 14.60 -14.70
N LYS A 37 9.14 14.15 -15.07
CA LYS A 37 10.14 15.02 -15.71
C LYS A 37 9.63 15.60 -17.03
N ALA A 38 8.95 14.80 -17.85
CA ALA A 38 8.43 15.24 -19.14
C ALA A 38 7.27 16.24 -19.01
N ASN A 39 6.40 16.09 -18.00
CA ASN A 39 5.18 16.89 -17.87
C ASN A 39 5.29 18.04 -16.85
N GLN A 40 6.17 17.92 -15.85
CA GLN A 40 6.33 18.86 -14.73
C GLN A 40 7.76 19.42 -14.62
N GLY A 41 8.70 18.93 -15.44
CA GLY A 41 10.10 19.40 -15.43
C GLY A 41 10.95 18.91 -14.25
N LYS A 42 10.38 18.14 -13.32
CA LYS A 42 11.07 17.64 -12.11
C LYS A 42 10.71 16.17 -11.81
N PRO A 43 11.58 15.44 -11.08
CA PRO A 43 11.21 14.20 -10.40
C PRO A 43 9.95 14.34 -9.56
N PHE A 44 9.17 13.26 -9.41
CA PHE A 44 7.92 13.31 -8.64
C PHE A 44 8.17 13.76 -7.19
N ALA A 45 9.22 13.21 -6.56
CA ALA A 45 9.57 13.51 -5.18
C ALA A 45 10.03 14.96 -4.93
N GLU A 46 10.36 15.71 -5.99
CA GLU A 46 10.79 17.12 -5.92
C GLU A 46 9.65 18.11 -6.26
N LEU A 47 8.45 17.60 -6.54
CA LEU A 47 7.27 18.43 -6.73
C LEU A 47 6.71 18.91 -5.38
N GLU A 48 5.99 20.03 -5.43
CA GLU A 48 5.20 20.49 -4.29
C GLU A 48 4.12 19.47 -3.92
N PRO A 49 3.73 19.36 -2.63
CA PRO A 49 2.78 18.34 -2.17
C PRO A 49 1.46 18.32 -2.97
N SER A 50 0.90 19.48 -3.31
CA SER A 50 -0.34 19.56 -4.09
C SER A 50 -0.22 18.99 -5.51
N ALA A 51 0.95 19.13 -6.13
CA ALA A 51 1.22 18.54 -7.45
C ALA A 51 1.46 17.04 -7.35
N GLN A 52 2.07 16.56 -6.25
CA GLN A 52 2.17 15.13 -5.97
C GLN A 52 0.78 14.51 -5.82
N ASP A 53 -0.12 15.16 -5.06
CA ASP A 53 -1.50 14.70 -4.87
C ASP A 53 -2.29 14.65 -6.18
N ASP A 54 -2.20 15.68 -7.04
CA ASP A 54 -2.84 15.68 -8.37
C ASP A 54 -2.37 14.48 -9.22
N ILE A 55 -1.07 14.21 -9.23
CA ILE A 55 -0.51 13.08 -9.97
C ILE A 55 -1.03 11.74 -9.41
N LEU A 56 -1.10 11.59 -8.09
CA LEU A 56 -1.65 10.39 -7.46
C LEU A 56 -3.12 10.18 -7.81
N GLN A 57 -3.94 11.23 -7.79
CA GLN A 57 -5.35 11.17 -8.22
C GLN A 57 -5.48 10.77 -9.70
N ARG A 58 -4.60 11.28 -10.56
CA ARG A 58 -4.58 10.93 -11.99
C ARG A 58 -4.10 9.50 -12.24
N LEU A 59 -3.17 8.99 -11.43
CA LEU A 59 -2.77 7.58 -11.45
C LEU A 59 -3.96 6.68 -11.07
N GLU A 60 -4.68 7.02 -10.00
CA GLU A 60 -5.89 6.33 -9.55
C GLU A 60 -6.98 6.30 -10.64
N ALA A 61 -7.21 7.44 -11.29
CA ALA A 61 -8.17 7.57 -12.38
C ALA A 61 -7.71 6.85 -13.67
N GLY A 62 -6.43 6.47 -13.78
CA GLY A 62 -5.84 5.88 -14.98
C GLY A 62 -5.65 6.88 -16.13
N GLN A 63 -5.44 8.15 -15.80
CA GLN A 63 -5.31 9.26 -16.75
C GLN A 63 -3.85 9.58 -17.12
N ILE A 64 -2.90 8.79 -16.59
CA ILE A 64 -1.48 8.91 -16.88
C ILE A 64 -1.06 7.70 -17.70
N ASP A 65 -0.45 7.95 -18.85
CA ASP A 65 0.19 6.91 -19.66
C ASP A 65 1.63 6.70 -19.17
N LEU A 66 1.85 5.60 -18.46
CA LEU A 66 3.17 5.16 -18.00
C LEU A 66 3.86 4.21 -19.01
N GLN A 67 3.22 3.90 -20.14
CA GLN A 67 3.67 3.00 -21.21
C GLN A 67 3.88 1.55 -20.77
N ASP A 68 4.87 1.31 -19.92
CA ASP A 68 5.34 -0.02 -19.52
C ASP A 68 4.43 -0.70 -18.47
N LEU A 69 3.54 0.07 -17.84
CA LEU A 69 2.74 -0.38 -16.71
C LEU A 69 1.40 0.37 -16.66
N PRO A 70 0.26 -0.29 -16.50
CA PRO A 70 -1.01 0.41 -16.28
C PRO A 70 -0.95 1.30 -15.02
N ALA A 71 -1.31 2.57 -15.13
CA ALA A 71 -1.27 3.52 -14.01
C ALA A 71 -2.10 3.05 -12.80
N LYS A 72 -3.30 2.52 -13.05
CA LYS A 72 -4.17 1.97 -12.00
C LYS A 72 -3.55 0.78 -11.26
N LEU A 73 -2.72 -0.02 -11.94
CA LEU A 73 -2.03 -1.13 -11.30
C LEU A 73 -0.96 -0.64 -10.33
N LEU A 74 -0.17 0.37 -10.73
CA LEU A 74 0.82 0.98 -9.85
C LEU A 74 0.17 1.60 -8.62
N PHE A 75 -0.88 2.40 -8.83
CA PHE A 75 -1.60 3.06 -7.74
C PHE A 75 -2.25 2.05 -6.79
N GLY A 76 -2.94 1.05 -7.35
CA GLY A 76 -3.58 -0.01 -6.55
C GLY A 76 -2.57 -0.78 -5.69
N GLN A 77 -1.42 -1.16 -6.25
CA GLN A 77 -0.35 -1.83 -5.50
C GLN A 77 0.20 -0.94 -4.37
N LEU A 78 0.40 0.36 -4.64
CA LEU A 78 0.87 1.32 -3.64
C LEU A 78 -0.14 1.49 -2.51
N LEU A 79 -1.42 1.68 -2.84
CA LEU A 79 -2.50 1.87 -1.87
C LEU A 79 -2.67 0.64 -0.98
N GLN A 80 -2.72 -0.55 -1.59
CA GLN A 80 -2.80 -1.80 -0.86
C GLN A 80 -1.65 -1.94 0.14
N ASN A 81 -0.41 -1.74 -0.29
CA ASN A 81 0.75 -1.88 0.59
C ASN A 81 0.82 -0.79 1.66
N THR A 82 0.24 0.39 1.40
CA THR A 82 0.10 1.45 2.40
C THR A 82 -0.85 1.02 3.50
N HIS A 83 -2.00 0.43 3.16
CA HIS A 83 -2.93 -0.13 4.13
C HIS A 83 -2.29 -1.30 4.91
N GLU A 84 -1.64 -2.23 4.21
CA GLU A 84 -0.94 -3.35 4.83
C GLU A 84 0.13 -2.85 5.81
N GLY A 85 0.96 -1.89 5.42
CA GLY A 85 1.96 -1.29 6.30
C GLY A 85 1.34 -0.54 7.48
N PHE A 86 0.23 0.15 7.28
CA PHE A 86 -0.45 0.90 8.34
C PHE A 86 -1.10 -0.01 9.40
N PHE A 87 -1.55 -1.20 9.01
CA PHE A 87 -2.23 -2.14 9.92
C PHE A 87 -1.41 -3.38 10.31
N SER A 88 -0.20 -3.55 9.78
CA SER A 88 0.71 -4.64 10.19
C SER A 88 1.45 -4.34 11.49
N ASP A 89 2.16 -5.33 12.02
CA ASP A 89 3.08 -5.13 13.14
C ASP A 89 4.19 -4.11 12.77
N PRO A 90 4.53 -3.16 13.67
CA PRO A 90 5.54 -2.14 13.38
C PRO A 90 6.94 -2.69 13.06
N GLN A 91 7.25 -3.95 13.39
CA GLN A 91 8.51 -4.58 12.97
C GLN A 91 8.72 -4.59 11.44
N HIS A 92 7.63 -4.44 10.66
CA HIS A 92 7.67 -4.37 9.20
C HIS A 92 7.89 -2.95 8.65
N GLY A 93 8.16 -1.96 9.52
CA GLY A 93 8.51 -0.58 9.16
C GLY A 93 7.31 0.37 9.03
N GLY A 94 6.08 -0.15 9.07
CA GLY A 94 4.85 0.63 9.12
C GLY A 94 4.31 0.81 10.55
N ASN A 95 3.02 1.13 10.67
CA ASN A 95 2.23 1.23 11.92
C ASN A 95 2.99 1.80 13.14
N ARG A 96 3.80 2.84 12.91
CA ARG A 96 4.74 3.36 13.92
C ARG A 96 4.00 3.82 15.16
N GLY A 97 4.43 3.39 16.34
CA GLY A 97 3.77 3.72 17.60
C GLY A 97 2.37 3.09 17.72
N LEU A 98 2.10 2.04 16.94
CA LEU A 98 0.88 1.23 16.97
C LEU A 98 -0.38 2.04 16.63
N VAL A 99 -0.23 3.14 15.88
CA VAL A 99 -1.30 4.12 15.60
C VAL A 99 -2.48 3.50 14.86
N GLY A 100 -2.24 2.62 13.88
CA GLY A 100 -3.29 1.93 13.14
C GLY A 100 -4.06 0.96 14.04
N TRP A 101 -3.36 0.27 14.94
CA TRP A 101 -3.99 -0.64 15.91
C TRP A 101 -4.81 0.11 16.96
N LYS A 102 -4.31 1.26 17.46
CA LYS A 102 -5.08 2.14 18.36
C LYS A 102 -6.36 2.64 17.70
N LEU A 103 -6.27 3.02 16.42
CA LEU A 103 -7.41 3.50 15.65
C LEU A 103 -8.55 2.47 15.59
N VAL A 104 -8.23 1.22 15.27
CA VAL A 104 -9.24 0.15 15.11
C VAL A 104 -9.53 -0.63 16.39
N GLY A 105 -8.82 -0.34 17.48
CA GLY A 105 -8.96 -1.06 18.75
C GLY A 105 -8.38 -2.48 18.72
N PHE A 106 -7.42 -2.75 17.83
CA PHE A 106 -6.77 -4.06 17.77
C PHE A 106 -5.77 -4.22 18.92
N PRO A 107 -5.85 -5.29 19.73
CA PRO A 107 -5.02 -5.48 20.93
C PRO A 107 -3.56 -5.89 20.63
N GLY A 108 -3.22 -6.24 19.39
CA GLY A 108 -1.90 -6.72 19.02
C GLY A 108 -1.63 -8.15 19.51
N ALA A 109 -0.35 -8.49 19.70
CA ALA A 109 0.15 -9.81 20.07
C ALA A 109 -0.04 -10.13 21.56
N ARG A 110 -1.28 -10.02 22.05
CA ARG A 110 -1.64 -10.33 23.44
C ARG A 110 -2.20 -11.74 23.58
N ALA A 111 -1.47 -12.60 24.29
CA ALA A 111 -1.85 -14.00 24.51
C ALA A 111 -3.18 -14.15 25.28
N ASP A 112 -3.48 -13.20 26.17
CA ASP A 112 -4.69 -13.16 27.01
C ASP A 112 -5.93 -12.63 26.27
N PHE A 113 -5.81 -12.16 25.02
CA PHE A 113 -6.96 -11.65 24.27
C PHE A 113 -8.04 -12.72 24.04
N MET A 114 -7.64 -13.99 23.93
CA MET A 114 -8.58 -15.10 23.72
C MET A 114 -9.59 -15.23 24.87
N ASP A 115 -9.22 -14.85 26.10
CA ASP A 115 -10.13 -14.87 27.26
C ASP A 115 -11.15 -13.71 27.25
N TRP A 116 -11.00 -12.77 26.31
CA TRP A 116 -11.79 -11.55 26.19
C TRP A 116 -12.66 -11.51 24.92
N ALA A 117 -12.26 -12.18 23.85
CA ALA A 117 -12.84 -12.03 22.51
C ALA A 117 -14.38 -12.21 22.46
N ASP A 118 -14.92 -13.17 23.21
CA ASP A 118 -16.34 -13.53 23.16
C ASP A 118 -17.27 -12.62 24.00
N ARG A 119 -16.71 -11.62 24.69
CA ARG A 119 -17.47 -10.75 25.61
C ARG A 119 -18.27 -9.65 24.89
N GLY A 120 -17.92 -9.34 23.65
CA GLY A 120 -18.47 -8.17 22.94
C GLY A 120 -18.09 -6.82 23.59
N GLU A 121 -17.09 -6.82 24.46
CA GLU A 121 -16.61 -5.64 25.19
C GLU A 121 -15.30 -5.13 24.58
N LYS A 122 -15.09 -3.80 24.63
CA LYS A 122 -13.81 -3.21 24.22
C LYS A 122 -12.67 -3.73 25.11
N TYR A 123 -11.61 -4.24 24.49
CA TYR A 123 -10.42 -4.68 25.22
C TYR A 123 -9.77 -3.50 25.97
N PRO A 124 -9.47 -3.64 27.29
CA PRO A 124 -9.18 -2.49 28.15
C PRO A 124 -7.73 -2.00 28.08
N PHE A 125 -6.81 -2.78 27.51
CA PHE A 125 -5.39 -2.46 27.50
C PHE A 125 -4.91 -1.99 26.12
N PRO A 126 -3.84 -1.17 26.06
CA PRO A 126 -3.26 -0.75 24.80
C PRO A 126 -2.66 -1.92 24.01
N PRO A 127 -2.50 -1.73 22.67
CA PRO A 127 -1.88 -2.73 21.81
C PRO A 127 -0.46 -3.08 22.24
N VAL A 128 -0.05 -4.31 21.90
CA VAL A 128 1.33 -4.79 22.10
C VAL A 128 1.86 -5.37 20.79
N ALA A 129 3.01 -4.87 20.33
CA ALA A 129 3.73 -5.43 19.18
C ALA A 129 4.34 -6.80 19.49
N ILE A 130 4.70 -7.56 18.46
CA ILE A 130 5.49 -8.80 18.58
C ILE A 130 6.80 -8.56 19.32
N SER A 131 7.41 -7.39 19.13
CA SER A 131 8.64 -6.96 19.83
C SER A 131 8.44 -6.66 21.33
N GLY A 132 7.19 -6.53 21.79
CA GLY A 132 6.83 -6.09 23.13
C GLY A 132 6.62 -4.58 23.28
N GLU A 133 6.78 -3.78 22.21
CA GLU A 133 6.40 -2.35 22.20
C GLU A 133 4.93 -2.18 22.62
N ARG A 134 4.64 -1.17 23.44
CA ARG A 134 3.30 -0.89 23.96
C ARG A 134 2.80 0.46 23.47
N GLY A 135 1.52 0.50 23.09
CA GLY A 135 0.83 1.68 22.59
C GLY A 135 0.31 2.62 23.67
#